data_AF-A0A317IQB5-F1
#
_entry.id   AF-A0A317IQB5-F1
#
_cell.length_a   1.000
_cell.length_b   1.000
_cell.length_c   1.000
_cell.angle_alpha   90.00
_cell.angle_beta   90.00
_cell.angle_gamma   90.00
#
_symmetry.space_group_name_H-M   'P 1'
#
loop_
_entity.id
_entity.type
_entity.pdbx_description
1 polymer ?
#
loop_
_entity_poly.entity_id
_entity_poly.type
_entity_poly.pdbx_seq_one_letter_code
_entity_poly.pdbx_strand_id
1 'polypeptide(L)'
;MSFSRITLWFCGAAATASVASTLIWPQPAARRPAGISVNAAIPRRNQDFTVMANNLITVYNQQMVSSRRVMHSGTREEAKRAALPYGRGSVSAFKLERPLLSRARQQAVSSLLLAASLMASGLWAQGPPAGGRGGRGPAAGQTVEKIRQLKPNLYMITGGGANTLIRVTPDGLIVVDTKNPSDENYNRVMEEIRSVSALPVKFVLNTHHHPDHVGNNQKFIDAGAQVVALDALKTRMASDPRTKDIPGLPTVTFAKDYVLKFGGAEVDAHSFGRGHTGDDTMVYFPDLKVVMVSDQITDATPIADFANGGSAVEWTQILDGVLKLDFEMAIPGRGEPKTRAEIEAYRAKFAAVVSRASEAIKAGATRDTLATQVKTDDLGWQFNPQFYGQLYDELTRK
;
A
#
# COMPACT_ATOMS: atom_id res chain seq x y z
N MET A 1 -9.28 -5.08 57.53
CA MET A 1 -10.64 -5.65 57.36
C MET A 1 -11.66 -4.54 57.49
N SER A 2 -12.61 -4.48 56.53
CA SER A 2 -13.91 -3.78 56.52
C SER A 2 -13.92 -2.24 56.62
N PHE A 3 -14.15 -1.48 55.54
CA PHE A 3 -15.43 -1.15 54.87
C PHE A 3 -16.57 -0.69 55.79
N SER A 4 -17.10 0.54 55.56
CA SER A 4 -18.39 0.73 54.87
C SER A 4 -18.78 2.20 54.66
N ARG A 5 -19.43 2.42 53.51
CA ARG A 5 -20.06 3.66 53.00
C ARG A 5 -21.40 3.95 53.71
N ILE A 6 -21.82 5.22 53.78
CA ILE A 6 -23.25 5.60 53.68
C ILE A 6 -23.39 6.87 52.83
N THR A 7 -24.31 6.78 51.88
CA THR A 7 -24.79 7.80 50.93
C THR A 7 -26.02 8.50 51.50
N LEU A 8 -26.22 9.80 51.23
CA LEU A 8 -27.57 10.38 51.16
C LEU A 8 -27.62 11.56 50.18
N TRP A 9 -28.60 11.48 49.29
CA TRP A 9 -29.01 12.44 48.26
C TRP A 9 -30.21 13.24 48.79
N PHE A 10 -30.33 14.54 48.43
CA PHE A 10 -31.61 15.13 47.97
C PHE A 10 -31.40 16.46 47.23
N CYS A 11 -31.94 16.48 46.00
CA CYS A 11 -32.37 17.53 45.08
C CYS A 11 -32.27 19.04 45.44
N GLY A 12 -31.84 19.83 44.44
CA GLY A 12 -32.17 21.25 44.28
C GLY A 12 -31.59 21.81 42.98
N ALA A 13 -32.44 22.32 42.09
CA ALA A 13 -32.20 22.50 40.67
C ALA A 13 -31.39 23.76 40.24
N ALA A 14 -30.72 23.57 39.09
CA ALA A 14 -30.33 24.48 38.02
C ALA A 14 -30.43 26.02 38.18
N ALA A 15 -29.31 26.70 37.91
CA ALA A 15 -29.28 27.92 37.10
C ALA A 15 -27.93 28.03 36.35
N THR A 16 -28.03 28.11 35.04
CA THR A 16 -26.97 28.40 34.07
C THR A 16 -26.50 29.85 34.16
N ALA A 17 -25.20 30.10 34.13
CA ALA A 17 -24.65 31.41 33.76
C ALA A 17 -23.35 31.25 32.97
N SER A 18 -23.47 31.47 31.67
CA SER A 18 -22.38 31.76 30.74
C SER A 18 -21.94 33.20 30.96
N VAL A 19 -20.64 33.44 31.17
CA VAL A 19 -20.06 34.80 31.12
C VAL A 19 -19.22 34.90 29.86
N ALA A 20 -19.79 35.56 28.87
CA ALA A 20 -19.08 36.09 27.71
C ALA A 20 -18.35 37.38 28.13
N SER A 21 -17.07 37.50 27.80
CA SER A 21 -16.34 38.77 27.86
C SER A 21 -16.08 39.24 26.44
N THR A 22 -16.79 40.28 26.05
CA THR A 22 -16.57 41.06 24.83
C THR A 22 -15.71 42.27 25.21
N LEU A 23 -14.57 42.45 24.57
CA LEU A 23 -13.89 43.75 24.53
C LEU A 23 -13.57 44.11 23.07
N ILE A 24 -14.09 45.27 22.66
CA ILE A 24 -13.90 45.96 21.38
C ILE A 24 -13.21 47.28 21.69
N TRP A 25 -12.21 47.70 20.90
CA TRP A 25 -11.91 49.07 20.41
C TRP A 25 -10.52 49.14 19.71
N PRO A 26 -10.20 50.13 18.85
CA PRO A 26 -10.73 50.37 17.50
C PRO A 26 -9.62 50.37 16.40
N GLN A 27 -10.03 50.45 15.12
CA GLN A 27 -9.19 50.81 13.97
C GLN A 27 -9.08 52.34 13.81
N PRO A 28 -8.07 52.83 13.05
CA PRO A 28 -8.34 53.87 12.08
C PRO A 28 -7.82 53.52 10.67
N ALA A 29 -8.63 53.85 9.67
CA ALA A 29 -8.32 53.80 8.25
C ALA A 29 -7.85 55.17 7.74
N ALA A 30 -6.90 55.21 6.79
CA ALA A 30 -7.01 55.99 5.54
C ALA A 30 -5.76 55.89 4.61
N ARG A 31 -6.05 55.41 3.39
CA ARG A 31 -5.67 55.94 2.04
C ARG A 31 -4.20 55.96 1.54
N ARG A 32 -4.06 55.36 0.34
CA ARG A 32 -2.91 55.38 -0.62
C ARG A 32 -2.78 56.75 -1.34
N PRO A 33 -1.67 57.04 -2.06
CA PRO A 33 -1.47 56.59 -3.46
C PRO A 33 0.00 56.18 -3.79
N ALA A 34 0.24 55.13 -4.58
CA ALA A 34 0.53 55.08 -6.03
C ALA A 34 1.97 55.44 -6.46
N GLY A 35 2.61 54.49 -7.16
CA GLY A 35 3.61 54.72 -8.22
C GLY A 35 5.07 54.85 -7.78
N ILE A 36 5.91 53.88 -8.18
CA ILE A 36 7.10 54.08 -9.02
C ILE A 36 7.76 52.70 -9.24
N SER A 37 7.74 52.26 -10.50
CA SER A 37 8.60 51.22 -11.06
C SER A 37 10.01 51.80 -11.27
N VAL A 38 11.05 51.05 -10.90
CA VAL A 38 12.42 51.37 -11.33
C VAL A 38 13.01 50.13 -11.99
N ASN A 39 13.06 50.18 -13.33
CA ASN A 39 14.04 49.46 -14.13
C ASN A 39 15.37 50.19 -13.99
N ALA A 40 16.45 49.48 -13.64
CA ALA A 40 17.80 49.94 -13.90
C ALA A 40 18.68 48.76 -14.28
N ALA A 41 19.15 48.79 -15.52
CA ALA A 41 20.19 47.92 -16.06
C ALA A 41 21.54 48.67 -16.07
N ILE A 42 22.62 47.90 -16.30
CA ILE A 42 23.95 48.28 -16.83
C ILE A 42 25.04 48.57 -15.74
N PRO A 43 26.38 48.27 -15.92
CA PRO A 43 27.13 47.51 -16.95
C PRO A 43 28.14 46.45 -16.42
N ARG A 44 28.69 45.67 -17.37
CA ARG A 44 29.97 44.91 -17.27
C ARG A 44 31.19 45.85 -17.29
N ARG A 45 32.28 45.48 -16.60
CA ARG A 45 33.66 45.48 -17.16
C ARG A 45 34.71 44.81 -16.24
N ASN A 46 35.69 44.22 -16.92
CA ASN A 46 36.90 43.52 -16.47
C ASN A 46 37.80 44.36 -15.55
N GLN A 47 38.60 43.73 -14.67
CA GLN A 47 40.02 43.47 -14.92
C GLN A 47 40.74 42.72 -13.78
N ASP A 48 41.80 42.05 -14.22
CA ASP A 48 42.75 41.15 -13.58
C ASP A 48 43.42 41.66 -12.30
N PHE A 49 43.81 40.72 -11.42
CA PHE A 49 45.14 40.73 -10.80
C PHE A 49 45.64 39.30 -10.60
N THR A 50 46.80 39.04 -11.21
CA THR A 50 47.68 37.88 -11.07
C THR A 50 48.67 38.16 -9.92
N VAL A 51 49.20 37.13 -9.23
CA VAL A 51 50.63 36.90 -8.92
C VAL A 51 50.84 35.84 -7.81
N MET A 52 51.43 34.71 -8.24
CA MET A 52 52.55 33.91 -7.65
C MET A 52 52.42 33.30 -6.24
N ALA A 53 52.96 32.12 -5.90
CA ALA A 53 53.64 31.03 -6.63
C ALA A 53 54.02 29.88 -5.66
N ASN A 54 54.14 28.65 -6.21
CA ASN A 54 55.14 27.58 -5.93
C ASN A 54 55.17 26.88 -4.56
N ASN A 55 55.57 25.60 -4.39
CA ASN A 55 55.92 24.43 -5.22
C ASN A 55 56.20 23.21 -4.29
N LEU A 56 56.20 21.99 -4.88
CA LEU A 56 56.94 20.73 -4.56
C LEU A 56 55.98 19.50 -4.66
N ILE A 57 55.93 18.69 -5.74
CA ILE A 57 56.88 17.72 -6.38
C ILE A 57 57.26 16.59 -5.37
N THR A 58 57.08 15.26 -5.56
CA THR A 58 57.62 14.33 -6.60
C THR A 58 57.06 12.89 -6.39
N VAL A 59 56.45 12.18 -7.37
CA VAL A 59 56.90 11.11 -8.34
C VAL A 59 57.41 9.75 -7.77
N TYR A 60 57.00 8.65 -8.46
CA TYR A 60 57.62 7.32 -8.77
C TYR A 60 56.73 6.09 -8.36
N ASN A 61 56.47 5.02 -9.14
CA ASN A 61 57.15 4.46 -10.32
C ASN A 61 56.28 3.45 -11.14
N GLN A 62 56.61 3.24 -12.41
CA GLN A 62 56.20 2.15 -13.33
C GLN A 62 57.43 1.27 -13.67
N GLN A 63 57.24 -0.04 -13.94
CA GLN A 63 57.97 -0.89 -14.93
C GLN A 63 57.40 -2.34 -14.86
N MET A 64 56.75 -2.90 -15.89
CA MET A 64 57.23 -3.70 -17.05
C MET A 64 58.03 -4.98 -16.67
N VAL A 65 57.93 -6.18 -17.29
CA VAL A 65 58.08 -6.58 -18.72
C VAL A 65 57.67 -8.07 -18.96
N SER A 66 57.03 -8.34 -20.11
CA SER A 66 56.99 -9.52 -21.05
C SER A 66 56.92 -10.99 -20.57
N SER A 67 56.13 -11.85 -21.23
CA SER A 67 56.49 -12.59 -22.48
C SER A 67 55.21 -12.98 -23.27
N ARG A 68 54.96 -12.55 -24.52
CA ARG A 68 55.20 -13.23 -25.85
C ARG A 68 55.05 -14.77 -25.80
N ARG A 69 54.40 -15.50 -26.73
CA ARG A 69 54.00 -15.24 -28.13
C ARG A 69 53.16 -16.44 -28.68
N VAL A 70 52.21 -16.15 -29.60
CA VAL A 70 51.96 -16.81 -30.93
C VAL A 70 51.47 -18.28 -30.93
N MET A 71 50.56 -18.77 -31.77
CA MET A 71 49.60 -18.35 -32.80
C MET A 71 48.99 -19.66 -33.36
N HIS A 72 47.95 -19.54 -34.21
CA HIS A 72 47.45 -20.53 -35.18
C HIS A 72 46.54 -21.64 -34.59
N SER A 73 45.47 -22.12 -35.22
CA SER A 73 44.80 -21.88 -36.52
C SER A 73 43.65 -22.90 -36.65
N GLY A 74 42.66 -22.63 -37.50
CA GLY A 74 41.81 -23.67 -38.14
C GLY A 74 40.52 -24.06 -37.39
N THR A 75 39.33 -23.64 -37.83
CA THR A 75 38.44 -24.19 -38.88
C THR A 75 37.58 -25.39 -38.47
N ARG A 76 36.26 -25.12 -38.41
CA ARG A 76 35.05 -25.89 -38.83
C ARG A 76 34.98 -27.43 -38.80
N GLU A 77 33.75 -27.87 -38.44
CA GLU A 77 32.98 -29.02 -38.96
C GLU A 77 33.39 -30.44 -38.51
N GLU A 78 32.55 -31.12 -37.71
CA GLU A 78 31.60 -32.15 -38.20
C GLU A 78 31.02 -33.03 -37.07
N ALA A 79 29.74 -33.36 -37.22
CA ALA A 79 29.01 -34.37 -36.47
C ALA A 79 29.21 -35.77 -37.06
N LYS A 80 29.20 -36.83 -36.22
CA LYS A 80 28.40 -38.08 -36.43
C LYS A 80 28.68 -39.20 -35.41
N ARG A 81 27.56 -39.76 -34.93
CA ARG A 81 27.25 -41.19 -34.64
C ARG A 81 28.01 -41.96 -33.55
N ALA A 82 27.23 -42.47 -32.58
CA ALA A 82 27.10 -43.91 -32.32
C ALA A 82 25.81 -44.19 -31.53
N ALA A 83 25.15 -45.32 -31.83
CA ALA A 83 23.87 -45.74 -31.29
C ALA A 83 23.94 -47.18 -30.76
N LEU A 84 23.06 -47.48 -29.78
CA LEU A 84 22.52 -48.80 -29.34
C LEU A 84 23.44 -49.73 -28.51
N PRO A 85 22.88 -50.77 -27.82
CA PRO A 85 21.55 -50.98 -27.20
C PRO A 85 21.60 -51.63 -25.79
N TYR A 86 20.54 -51.54 -24.97
CA TYR A 86 20.14 -52.50 -23.91
C TYR A 86 18.80 -51.97 -23.35
N GLY A 87 17.72 -52.70 -23.04
CA GLY A 87 17.45 -54.11 -22.85
C GLY A 87 16.26 -54.15 -21.87
N ARG A 88 15.18 -54.85 -22.23
CA ARG A 88 13.92 -54.92 -21.46
C ARG A 88 14.14 -55.46 -20.05
N GLY A 89 13.52 -54.81 -19.05
CA GLY A 89 13.30 -55.34 -17.71
C GLY A 89 11.94 -54.88 -17.21
N SER A 90 11.00 -55.81 -17.07
CA SER A 90 9.70 -55.62 -16.44
C SER A 90 9.86 -55.41 -14.94
N VAL A 91 9.25 -54.37 -14.37
CA VAL A 91 8.99 -54.30 -12.92
C VAL A 91 7.58 -53.76 -12.71
N SER A 92 6.92 -54.42 -11.77
CA SER A 92 5.48 -54.52 -11.57
C SER A 92 4.77 -53.21 -11.18
N ALA A 93 3.53 -53.10 -11.65
CA ALA A 93 2.58 -52.08 -11.23
C ALA A 93 2.27 -52.20 -9.72
N PHE A 94 2.57 -51.14 -8.96
CA PHE A 94 2.04 -50.97 -7.61
C PHE A 94 0.57 -50.57 -7.69
N LYS A 95 -0.29 -51.54 -7.39
CA LYS A 95 -1.73 -51.38 -7.23
C LYS A 95 -1.98 -50.97 -5.77
N LEU A 96 -2.27 -49.69 -5.53
CA LEU A 96 -2.76 -49.26 -4.21
C LEU A 96 -4.24 -49.67 -4.09
N GLU A 97 -4.49 -50.72 -3.33
CA GLU A 97 -5.83 -51.17 -2.98
C GLU A 97 -6.46 -50.20 -1.98
N ARG A 98 -7.68 -49.73 -2.31
CA ARG A 98 -8.56 -49.00 -1.40
C ARG A 98 -9.20 -50.01 -0.45
N PRO A 99 -9.19 -49.81 0.89
CA PRO A 99 -10.00 -50.64 1.76
C PRO A 99 -11.48 -50.28 1.61
N LEU A 100 -12.24 -51.28 1.17
CA LEU A 100 -13.71 -51.32 1.17
C LEU A 100 -14.21 -51.35 2.61
N LEU A 101 -14.83 -50.27 3.08
CA LEU A 101 -15.74 -50.34 4.21
C LEU A 101 -17.14 -50.66 3.68
N SER A 102 -17.55 -51.91 3.90
CA SER A 102 -18.90 -52.39 3.61
C SER A 102 -19.83 -52.23 4.80
N ARG A 103 -21.09 -51.89 4.50
CA ARG A 103 -22.33 -52.08 5.29
C ARG A 103 -22.60 -51.12 6.46
N ALA A 104 -23.39 -50.10 6.14
CA ALA A 104 -24.77 -49.91 6.65
C ALA A 104 -25.02 -50.14 8.16
N ARG A 105 -24.94 -49.03 8.91
CA ARG A 105 -25.55 -48.72 10.23
C ARG A 105 -25.23 -47.22 10.41
N GLN A 106 -26.13 -46.25 10.57
CA GLN A 106 -27.43 -46.19 11.24
C GLN A 106 -28.29 -45.11 10.57
N GLN A 107 -29.50 -45.48 10.13
CA GLN A 107 -30.67 -44.61 10.19
C GLN A 107 -31.63 -45.27 11.18
N ALA A 108 -32.10 -44.51 12.17
CA ALA A 108 -33.40 -44.61 12.84
C ALA A 108 -33.31 -44.08 14.27
N VAL A 109 -33.68 -42.82 14.48
CA VAL A 109 -34.71 -42.46 15.48
C VAL A 109 -35.45 -41.23 14.95
N SER A 110 -36.63 -41.46 14.39
CA SER A 110 -37.68 -40.46 14.18
C SER A 110 -38.96 -41.06 14.70
N SER A 111 -39.54 -40.47 15.76
CA SER A 111 -40.87 -40.68 16.38
C SER A 111 -40.80 -39.91 17.73
N LEU A 112 -41.67 -39.01 18.19
CA LEU A 112 -43.08 -38.63 17.99
C LEU A 112 -43.20 -37.11 18.27
N LEU A 113 -43.78 -36.31 17.39
CA LEU A 113 -45.18 -35.80 17.38
C LEU A 113 -45.55 -34.74 18.46
N LEU A 114 -45.71 -33.51 17.95
CA LEU A 114 -46.97 -32.76 17.91
C LEU A 114 -47.67 -32.40 19.24
N ALA A 115 -47.44 -31.18 19.73
CA ALA A 115 -48.48 -30.36 20.37
C ALA A 115 -47.97 -28.91 20.56
N ALA A 116 -48.51 -27.98 19.77
CA ALA A 116 -48.90 -26.61 20.17
C ALA A 116 -48.98 -25.72 18.93
N SER A 117 -50.11 -25.81 18.23
CA SER A 117 -50.60 -24.72 17.40
C SER A 117 -51.26 -23.67 18.29
N LEU A 118 -51.21 -22.40 17.84
CA LEU A 118 -51.95 -21.21 18.29
C LEU A 118 -51.15 -20.24 19.18
N MET A 119 -50.62 -19.18 18.56
CA MET A 119 -51.00 -17.78 18.80
C MET A 119 -50.23 -16.84 17.85
N ALA A 120 -50.89 -15.75 17.47
CA ALA A 120 -50.39 -14.56 16.80
C ALA A 120 -50.30 -14.57 15.25
N SER A 121 -51.48 -14.54 14.62
CA SER A 121 -51.70 -13.65 13.49
C SER A 121 -51.90 -12.22 14.05
N GLY A 122 -51.07 -11.27 13.63
CA GLY A 122 -51.30 -9.85 13.88
C GLY A 122 -50.03 -9.08 14.23
N LEU A 123 -49.34 -8.55 13.21
CA LEU A 123 -48.96 -7.13 13.08
C LEU A 123 -48.11 -7.00 11.80
N TRP A 124 -48.70 -6.42 10.76
CA TRP A 124 -47.95 -5.82 9.67
C TRP A 124 -47.59 -4.38 10.03
N ALA A 125 -46.52 -3.90 9.39
CA ALA A 125 -46.01 -2.51 9.33
C ALA A 125 -44.95 -2.11 10.36
N GLN A 126 -43.71 -2.52 10.10
CA GLN A 126 -42.57 -1.61 10.16
C GLN A 126 -41.65 -1.92 8.96
N GLY A 127 -41.51 -0.96 8.05
CA GLY A 127 -40.56 -1.04 6.94
C GLY A 127 -39.11 -1.07 7.43
N PRO A 128 -38.15 -1.56 6.64
CA PRO A 128 -36.74 -1.49 7.00
C PRO A 128 -36.34 -0.01 7.18
N PRO A 129 -35.58 0.35 8.23
CA PRO A 129 -35.15 1.73 8.41
C PRO A 129 -34.27 2.16 7.23
N ALA A 130 -34.61 3.32 6.70
CA ALA A 130 -33.94 3.95 5.59
C ALA A 130 -32.45 4.21 5.87
N GLY A 131 -31.61 3.86 4.89
CA GLY A 131 -30.43 4.63 4.48
C GLY A 131 -29.47 5.12 5.56
N GLY A 132 -28.71 4.20 6.17
CA GLY A 132 -27.43 4.56 6.78
C GLY A 132 -26.40 4.88 5.69
N ARG A 133 -25.97 6.14 5.60
CA ARG A 133 -24.90 6.59 4.71
C ARG A 133 -23.66 5.71 4.91
N GLY A 134 -23.21 5.07 3.84
CA GLY A 134 -21.94 4.36 3.78
C GLY A 134 -20.77 5.32 3.96
N GLY A 135 -20.35 5.50 5.21
CA GLY A 135 -19.03 5.97 5.57
C GLY A 135 -18.44 4.96 6.52
N ARG A 136 -17.56 4.07 6.04
CA ARG A 136 -16.60 3.44 6.94
C ARG A 136 -15.67 4.56 7.41
N GLY A 137 -15.82 4.97 8.66
CA GLY A 137 -14.74 5.62 9.39
C GLY A 137 -13.50 4.71 9.45
N PRO A 138 -12.36 5.21 9.96
CA PRO A 138 -11.13 4.43 10.04
C PRO A 138 -11.41 3.11 10.74
N ALA A 139 -10.82 2.01 10.25
CA ALA A 139 -10.98 0.69 10.86
C ALA A 139 -10.50 0.75 12.32
N ALA A 140 -11.45 0.91 13.24
CA ALA A 140 -11.19 0.89 14.67
C ALA A 140 -10.71 -0.52 15.07
N GLY A 141 -9.56 -0.60 15.74
CA GLY A 141 -9.30 -1.69 16.70
C GLY A 141 -8.18 -2.70 16.42
N GLN A 142 -7.38 -2.58 15.36
CA GLN A 142 -6.14 -3.36 15.29
C GLN A 142 -4.99 -2.55 15.86
N THR A 143 -4.53 -2.92 17.05
CA THR A 143 -3.30 -2.39 17.63
C THR A 143 -2.11 -2.74 16.74
N VAL A 144 -1.08 -1.90 16.70
CA VAL A 144 0.23 -2.27 16.12
C VAL A 144 0.71 -3.58 16.76
N GLU A 145 1.04 -4.55 15.91
CA GLU A 145 1.50 -5.88 16.30
C GLU A 145 3.04 -5.95 16.36
N LYS A 146 3.57 -7.07 16.85
CA LYS A 146 5.01 -7.28 16.96
C LYS A 146 5.69 -7.29 15.58
N ILE A 147 6.89 -6.71 15.51
CA ILE A 147 7.74 -6.78 14.34
C ILE A 147 8.14 -8.22 14.05
N ARG A 148 8.09 -8.59 12.76
CA ARG A 148 8.53 -9.90 12.29
C ARG A 148 9.57 -9.75 11.21
N GLN A 149 10.62 -10.55 11.28
CA GLN A 149 11.62 -10.60 10.23
C GLN A 149 11.07 -11.36 9.01
N LEU A 150 11.16 -10.75 7.83
CA LEU A 150 10.82 -11.40 6.55
C LEU A 150 12.06 -11.96 5.85
N LYS A 151 13.14 -11.17 5.83
CA LYS A 151 14.46 -11.51 5.30
C LYS A 151 15.54 -10.86 6.18
N PRO A 152 16.83 -11.23 6.05
CA PRO A 152 17.90 -10.51 6.71
C PRO A 152 17.78 -8.99 6.47
N ASN A 153 17.76 -8.22 7.55
CA ASN A 153 17.61 -6.77 7.56
C ASN A 153 16.31 -6.21 6.92
N LEU A 154 15.28 -7.04 6.69
CA LEU A 154 13.95 -6.57 6.29
C LEU A 154 12.88 -7.16 7.19
N TYR A 155 12.08 -6.28 7.76
CA TYR A 155 11.06 -6.59 8.75
C TYR A 155 9.72 -6.02 8.32
N MET A 156 8.66 -6.58 8.89
CA MET A 156 7.29 -6.13 8.71
C MET A 156 6.60 -5.96 10.05
N ILE A 157 5.81 -4.91 10.16
CA ILE A 157 4.88 -4.66 11.26
C ILE A 157 3.46 -4.69 10.69
N THR A 158 2.59 -5.51 11.25
CA THR A 158 1.14 -5.60 10.97
C THR A 158 0.33 -4.81 12.00
N GLY A 159 -0.98 -4.68 11.79
CA GLY A 159 -1.87 -3.93 12.67
C GLY A 159 -1.62 -2.41 12.64
N GLY A 160 -2.45 -1.65 13.35
CA GLY A 160 -2.40 -0.19 13.36
C GLY A 160 -2.79 0.47 12.04
N GLY A 161 -3.37 -0.27 11.09
CA GLY A 161 -3.64 0.19 9.73
C GLY A 161 -3.03 -0.74 8.69
N ALA A 162 -2.41 -0.17 7.67
CA ALA A 162 -1.68 -0.91 6.65
C ALA A 162 -0.43 -1.60 7.20
N ASN A 163 0.13 -2.56 6.46
CA ASN A 163 1.45 -3.14 6.71
C ASN A 163 2.53 -2.06 6.57
N THR A 164 3.60 -2.17 7.37
CA THR A 164 4.77 -1.28 7.31
C THR A 164 6.00 -2.13 7.17
N LEU A 165 6.88 -1.78 6.22
CA LEU A 165 8.18 -2.43 6.07
C LEU A 165 9.29 -1.59 6.70
N ILE A 166 10.28 -2.28 7.27
CA ILE A 166 11.45 -1.67 7.90
C ILE A 166 12.69 -2.35 7.32
N ARG A 167 13.47 -1.59 6.55
CA ARG A 167 14.75 -2.00 6.01
C ARG A 167 15.87 -1.40 6.85
N VAL A 168 16.63 -2.26 7.53
CA VAL A 168 17.79 -1.88 8.32
C VAL A 168 19.02 -1.82 7.42
N THR A 169 19.79 -0.73 7.53
CA THR A 169 21.09 -0.57 6.86
C THR A 169 22.13 -0.11 7.88
N PRO A 170 23.44 -0.17 7.58
CA PRO A 170 24.48 0.32 8.48
C PRO A 170 24.36 1.80 8.85
N ASP A 171 23.76 2.63 7.97
CA ASP A 171 23.72 4.10 8.14
C ASP A 171 22.40 4.60 8.75
N GLY A 172 21.38 3.74 8.85
CA GLY A 172 20.04 4.12 9.27
C GLY A 172 18.96 3.18 8.73
N LEU A 173 17.71 3.51 9.03
CA LEU A 173 16.55 2.73 8.60
C LEU A 173 15.77 3.43 7.49
N ILE A 174 15.20 2.61 6.61
CA ILE A 174 14.21 3.00 5.61
C ILE A 174 12.88 2.35 6.02
N VAL A 175 11.83 3.15 6.11
CA VAL A 175 10.47 2.71 6.47
C VAL A 175 9.56 2.86 5.26
N VAL A 176 8.63 1.92 5.05
CA VAL A 176 7.56 2.04 4.04
C VAL A 176 6.22 2.08 4.75
N ASP A 177 5.49 3.19 4.59
CA ASP A 177 4.21 3.52 5.23
C ASP A 177 4.21 3.65 6.77
N THR A 178 3.42 4.58 7.30
CA THR A 178 3.55 5.09 8.68
C THR A 178 2.38 4.82 9.62
N LYS A 179 1.48 3.89 9.28
CA LYS A 179 0.28 3.52 10.07
C LYS A 179 -0.77 4.64 10.17
N ASN A 180 -1.92 4.30 10.75
CA ASN A 180 -2.96 5.27 11.10
C ASN A 180 -2.43 6.38 12.02
N PRO A 181 -2.92 7.62 11.88
CA PRO A 181 -2.48 8.75 12.68
C PRO A 181 -2.83 8.54 14.16
N SER A 182 -1.81 8.38 15.00
CA SER A 182 -1.95 8.46 16.46
C SER A 182 -0.57 8.40 17.13
N ASP A 183 -0.45 9.05 18.29
CA ASP A 183 0.75 8.91 19.14
C ASP A 183 0.98 7.46 19.53
N GLU A 184 -0.08 6.70 19.81
CA GLU A 184 0.01 5.29 20.17
C GLU A 184 0.61 4.44 19.04
N ASN A 185 0.13 4.59 17.80
CA ASN A 185 0.64 3.82 16.68
C ASN A 185 2.10 4.16 16.40
N TYR A 186 2.45 5.45 16.38
CA TYR A 186 3.84 5.88 16.18
C TYR A 186 4.76 5.34 17.28
N ASN A 187 4.37 5.47 18.56
CA ASN A 187 5.17 5.01 19.68
C ASN A 187 5.40 3.50 19.64
N ARG A 188 4.35 2.71 19.32
CA ARG A 188 4.48 1.26 19.15
C ARG A 188 5.36 0.88 17.96
N VAL A 189 5.22 1.53 16.81
CA VAL A 189 6.11 1.29 15.66
C VAL A 189 7.57 1.58 16.03
N MET A 190 7.83 2.67 16.74
CA MET A 190 9.19 3.00 17.17
C MET A 190 9.74 2.07 18.25
N GLU A 191 8.90 1.55 19.15
CA GLU A 191 9.27 0.50 20.11
C GLU A 191 9.71 -0.77 19.38
N GLU A 192 8.91 -1.23 18.43
CA GLU A 192 9.17 -2.40 17.62
C GLU A 192 10.44 -2.23 16.75
N ILE A 193 10.64 -1.05 16.15
CA ILE A 193 11.88 -0.69 15.44
C ILE A 193 13.10 -0.77 16.38
N ARG A 194 12.99 -0.21 17.59
CA ARG A 194 14.09 -0.21 18.58
C ARG A 194 14.46 -1.60 19.08
N SER A 195 13.54 -2.56 19.00
CA SER A 195 13.82 -3.96 19.36
C SER A 195 14.80 -4.65 18.38
N VAL A 196 14.91 -4.15 17.14
CA VAL A 196 15.78 -4.71 16.10
C VAL A 196 16.94 -3.80 15.69
N SER A 197 16.87 -2.50 15.97
CA SER A 197 17.95 -1.55 15.67
C SER A 197 17.89 -0.28 16.52
N ALA A 198 19.06 0.21 16.95
CA ALA A 198 19.18 1.51 17.63
C ALA A 198 19.41 2.69 16.66
N LEU A 199 19.56 2.41 15.36
CA LEU A 199 19.84 3.43 14.36
C LEU A 199 18.58 4.28 14.06
N PRO A 200 18.74 5.55 13.67
CA PRO A 200 17.62 6.42 13.33
C PRO A 200 16.95 6.02 12.01
N VAL A 201 15.65 6.30 11.89
CA VAL A 201 14.96 6.29 10.60
C VAL A 201 15.41 7.51 9.81
N LYS A 202 15.92 7.29 8.60
CA LYS A 202 16.40 8.36 7.70
C LYS A 202 15.47 8.60 6.53
N PHE A 203 14.76 7.57 6.08
CA PHE A 203 13.83 7.66 4.97
C PHE A 203 12.52 6.99 5.30
N VAL A 204 11.43 7.60 4.84
CA VAL A 204 10.09 7.03 4.77
C VAL A 204 9.67 7.08 3.31
N LEU A 205 9.24 5.96 2.73
CA LEU A 205 8.56 5.93 1.44
C LEU A 205 7.07 5.71 1.70
N ASN A 206 6.20 6.52 1.09
CA ASN A 206 4.76 6.28 1.15
C ASN A 206 4.24 5.67 -0.15
N THR A 207 3.32 4.71 -0.01
CA THR A 207 2.74 3.99 -1.15
C THR A 207 1.58 4.74 -1.80
N HIS A 208 0.69 5.34 -1.01
CA HIS A 208 -0.40 6.22 -1.47
C HIS A 208 -0.92 7.09 -0.31
N HIS A 209 -1.81 8.05 -0.60
CA HIS A 209 -2.19 9.09 0.36
C HIS A 209 -3.08 8.65 1.53
N HIS A 210 -3.68 7.45 1.54
CA HIS A 210 -4.69 7.11 2.56
C HIS A 210 -4.13 7.20 4.00
N PRO A 211 -4.98 7.55 4.99
CA PRO A 211 -4.54 7.89 6.35
C PRO A 211 -3.68 6.83 7.03
N ASP A 212 -3.91 5.55 6.77
CA ASP A 212 -3.18 4.44 7.35
C ASP A 212 -1.79 4.21 6.75
N HIS A 213 -1.44 4.93 5.69
CA HIS A 213 -0.14 4.88 5.01
C HIS A 213 0.72 6.12 5.32
N VAL A 214 0.09 7.27 5.58
CA VAL A 214 0.77 8.57 5.78
C VAL A 214 0.60 9.14 7.19
N GLY A 215 -0.17 8.46 8.05
CA GLY A 215 -0.74 9.03 9.27
C GLY A 215 0.26 9.57 10.27
N ASN A 216 1.50 9.08 10.28
CA ASN A 216 2.53 9.53 11.22
C ASN A 216 3.74 10.18 10.54
N ASN A 217 3.63 10.57 9.27
CA ASN A 217 4.71 11.20 8.51
C ASN A 217 5.36 12.38 9.24
N GLN A 218 4.55 13.29 9.82
CA GLN A 218 5.09 14.47 10.51
C GLN A 218 6.04 14.08 11.66
N LYS A 219 5.73 13.01 12.40
CA LYS A 219 6.56 12.57 13.53
C LYS A 219 7.91 12.02 13.07
N PHE A 220 7.96 11.35 11.92
CA PHE A 220 9.21 10.93 11.30
C PHE A 220 10.00 12.13 10.76
N ILE A 221 9.33 13.13 10.19
CA ILE A 221 9.97 14.38 9.74
C ILE A 221 10.59 15.13 10.93
N ASP A 222 9.85 15.26 12.03
CA ASP A 222 10.33 15.91 13.26
C ASP A 222 11.54 15.18 13.86
N ALA A 223 11.63 13.86 13.64
CA ALA A 223 12.77 13.02 14.00
C ALA A 223 13.94 13.07 12.99
N GLY A 224 13.82 13.86 11.92
CA GLY A 224 14.87 14.09 10.92
C GLY A 224 14.87 13.14 9.72
N ALA A 225 13.78 12.40 9.49
CA ALA A 225 13.64 11.57 8.29
C ALA A 225 13.16 12.38 7.08
N GLN A 226 13.59 11.97 5.88
CA GLN A 226 12.99 12.43 4.63
C GLN A 226 11.80 11.54 4.26
N VAL A 227 10.66 12.16 3.97
CA VAL A 227 9.48 11.47 3.42
C VAL A 227 9.50 11.62 1.91
N VAL A 228 9.59 10.49 1.21
CA VAL A 228 9.65 10.37 -0.25
C VAL A 228 8.32 9.80 -0.76
N ALA A 229 7.71 10.47 -1.73
CA ALA A 229 6.42 10.02 -2.28
C ALA A 229 6.18 10.54 -3.71
N LEU A 230 5.16 9.99 -4.37
CA LEU A 230 4.72 10.47 -5.67
C LEU A 230 4.21 11.93 -5.60
N ASP A 231 4.42 12.73 -6.66
CA ASP A 231 3.89 14.10 -6.77
C ASP A 231 2.36 14.14 -6.60
N ALA A 232 1.67 13.14 -7.19
CA ALA A 232 0.24 12.98 -7.07
C ALA A 232 -0.21 12.69 -5.63
N LEU A 233 0.60 11.94 -4.85
CA LEU A 233 0.32 11.64 -3.46
C LEU A 233 0.33 12.91 -2.61
N LYS A 234 1.35 13.76 -2.76
CA LYS A 234 1.42 15.05 -2.06
C LYS A 234 0.21 15.94 -2.38
N THR A 235 -0.21 15.96 -3.65
CA THR A 235 -1.39 16.70 -4.11
C THR A 235 -2.68 16.13 -3.51
N ARG A 236 -2.81 14.81 -3.44
CA ARG A 236 -3.98 14.12 -2.87
C ARG A 236 -4.06 14.30 -1.36
N MET A 237 -2.96 14.15 -0.64
CA MET A 237 -2.89 14.47 0.79
C MET A 237 -3.41 15.88 1.05
N ALA A 238 -3.04 16.88 0.24
CA ALA A 238 -3.48 18.26 0.44
C ALA A 238 -4.96 18.54 0.10
N SER A 239 -5.66 17.60 -0.56
CA SER A 239 -7.01 17.83 -1.09
C SER A 239 -8.09 16.85 -0.62
N ASP A 240 -7.73 15.61 -0.31
CA ASP A 240 -8.68 14.60 0.18
C ASP A 240 -9.15 14.94 1.61
N PRO A 241 -10.46 15.05 1.86
CA PRO A 241 -11.02 15.30 3.19
C PRO A 241 -10.56 14.35 4.30
N ARG A 242 -10.10 13.14 3.97
CA ARG A 242 -9.60 12.16 4.96
C ARG A 242 -8.18 12.46 5.43
N THR A 243 -7.40 13.21 4.65
CA THR A 243 -5.93 13.32 4.81
C THR A 243 -5.42 14.75 4.80
N LYS A 244 -6.19 15.73 4.30
CA LYS A 244 -5.82 17.16 4.25
C LYS A 244 -5.47 17.79 5.59
N ASP A 245 -6.00 17.24 6.69
CA ASP A 245 -5.76 17.71 8.04
C ASP A 245 -4.68 16.87 8.76
N ILE A 246 -4.13 15.83 8.11
CA ILE A 246 -2.99 15.06 8.61
C ILE A 246 -1.70 15.79 8.23
N PRO A 247 -0.87 16.24 9.20
CA PRO A 247 0.37 16.93 8.89
C PRO A 247 1.43 15.97 8.34
N GLY A 248 2.52 16.52 7.79
CA GLY A 248 3.63 15.73 7.29
C GLY A 248 3.49 15.39 5.80
N LEU A 249 3.32 16.42 4.97
CA LEU A 249 3.42 16.27 3.52
C LEU A 249 4.82 15.75 3.13
N PRO A 250 4.94 15.02 2.00
CA PRO A 250 6.22 14.55 1.50
C PRO A 250 7.24 15.67 1.33
N THR A 251 8.44 15.45 1.83
CA THR A 251 9.58 16.37 1.77
C THR A 251 10.35 16.25 0.46
N VAL A 252 10.32 15.07 -0.16
CA VAL A 252 10.88 14.76 -1.48
C VAL A 252 9.78 14.13 -2.31
N THR A 253 9.66 14.54 -3.57
CA THR A 253 8.68 13.94 -4.47
C THR A 253 9.28 13.50 -5.79
N PHE A 254 8.59 12.57 -6.45
CA PHE A 254 8.95 12.06 -7.77
C PHE A 254 7.69 11.89 -8.64
N ALA A 255 7.87 11.92 -9.96
CA ALA A 255 6.75 11.89 -10.90
C ALA A 255 6.29 10.48 -11.27
N LYS A 256 7.21 9.51 -11.32
CA LYS A 256 6.91 8.14 -11.77
C LYS A 256 7.78 7.07 -11.11
N ASP A 257 9.09 7.18 -11.30
CA ASP A 257 10.08 6.24 -10.77
C ASP A 257 11.08 6.98 -9.89
N TYR A 258 11.54 6.34 -8.81
CA TYR A 258 12.56 6.87 -7.91
C TYR A 258 13.42 5.73 -7.37
N VAL A 259 14.73 5.95 -7.29
CA VAL A 259 15.67 4.97 -6.73
C VAL A 259 16.35 5.61 -5.53
N LEU A 260 16.12 5.04 -4.34
CA LEU A 260 16.82 5.40 -3.12
C LEU A 260 18.04 4.48 -2.96
N LYS A 261 19.23 5.07 -2.91
CA LYS A 261 20.46 4.38 -2.51
C LYS A 261 20.93 4.89 -1.17
N PHE A 262 20.94 4.03 -0.16
CA PHE A 262 21.27 4.43 1.22
C PHE A 262 21.82 3.25 2.03
N GLY A 263 22.93 3.45 2.76
CA GLY A 263 23.54 2.40 3.58
C GLY A 263 23.87 1.12 2.81
N GLY A 264 24.22 1.23 1.52
CA GLY A 264 24.47 0.09 0.64
C GLY A 264 23.23 -0.67 0.17
N ALA A 265 22.01 -0.26 0.57
CA ALA A 265 20.76 -0.78 0.03
C ALA A 265 20.27 0.06 -1.15
N GLU A 266 19.58 -0.60 -2.08
CA GLU A 266 18.81 0.02 -3.17
C GLU A 266 17.32 -0.26 -2.94
N VAL A 267 16.49 0.77 -3.07
CA VAL A 267 15.03 0.68 -2.97
C VAL A 267 14.42 1.44 -4.13
N ASP A 268 13.66 0.72 -4.94
CA ASP A 268 13.00 1.28 -6.13
C ASP A 268 11.54 1.59 -5.79
N ALA A 269 11.07 2.77 -6.15
CA ALA A 269 9.67 3.17 -6.07
C ALA A 269 9.14 3.37 -7.48
N HIS A 270 8.06 2.67 -7.81
CA HIS A 270 7.46 2.66 -9.14
C HIS A 270 5.97 3.01 -9.09
N SER A 271 5.56 3.99 -9.89
CA SER A 271 4.15 4.18 -10.24
C SER A 271 3.88 3.57 -11.61
N PHE A 272 3.14 2.46 -11.62
CA PHE A 272 2.77 1.73 -12.84
C PHE A 272 1.43 2.17 -13.45
N GLY A 273 0.75 3.13 -12.84
CA GLY A 273 -0.57 3.59 -13.27
C GLY A 273 -1.50 3.79 -12.09
N ARG A 274 -2.80 3.68 -12.33
CA ARG A 274 -3.88 3.91 -11.35
C ARG A 274 -4.57 2.58 -11.01
N GLY A 275 -4.95 2.41 -9.75
CA GLY A 275 -5.63 1.20 -9.26
C GLY A 275 -6.50 1.53 -8.06
N HIS A 276 -6.01 1.17 -6.87
CA HIS A 276 -6.64 1.57 -5.61
C HIS A 276 -6.88 3.09 -5.54
N THR A 277 -5.86 3.88 -5.87
CA THR A 277 -5.92 5.36 -5.92
C THR A 277 -5.36 5.89 -7.24
N GLY A 278 -5.29 7.22 -7.37
CA GLY A 278 -4.62 7.88 -8.49
C GLY A 278 -3.13 8.12 -8.27
N ASP A 279 -2.60 7.68 -7.13
CA ASP A 279 -1.27 8.02 -6.63
C ASP A 279 -0.52 6.81 -6.07
N ASP A 280 -0.82 5.62 -6.59
CA ASP A 280 -0.26 4.35 -6.14
C ASP A 280 1.22 4.19 -6.53
N THR A 281 2.02 3.77 -5.55
CA THR A 281 3.45 3.46 -5.65
C THR A 281 3.74 2.06 -5.10
N MET A 282 4.44 1.26 -5.89
CA MET A 282 5.02 -0.01 -5.49
C MET A 282 6.46 0.22 -5.03
N VAL A 283 6.82 -0.34 -3.87
CA VAL A 283 8.18 -0.20 -3.31
C VAL A 283 8.90 -1.54 -3.39
N TYR A 284 9.96 -1.62 -4.18
CA TYR A 284 10.71 -2.84 -4.48
C TYR A 284 12.12 -2.78 -3.89
N PHE A 285 12.54 -3.89 -3.29
CA PHE A 285 13.88 -4.12 -2.74
C PHE A 285 14.58 -5.16 -3.61
N PRO A 286 15.38 -4.75 -4.62
CA PRO A 286 15.91 -5.68 -5.62
C PRO A 286 16.83 -6.76 -5.04
N ASP A 287 17.71 -6.38 -4.10
CA ASP A 287 18.65 -7.29 -3.43
C ASP A 287 17.94 -8.37 -2.61
N LEU A 288 16.75 -8.06 -2.11
CA LEU A 288 15.91 -8.97 -1.33
C LEU A 288 14.87 -9.69 -2.16
N LYS A 289 14.61 -9.23 -3.39
CA LYS A 289 13.51 -9.68 -4.25
C LYS A 289 12.15 -9.58 -3.55
N VAL A 290 11.90 -8.46 -2.86
CA VAL A 290 10.63 -8.19 -2.15
C VAL A 290 9.98 -6.93 -2.72
N VAL A 291 8.70 -6.98 -3.06
CA VAL A 291 7.93 -5.81 -3.50
C VAL A 291 6.74 -5.57 -2.57
N MET A 292 6.57 -4.36 -2.07
CA MET A 292 5.32 -3.94 -1.44
C MET A 292 4.37 -3.45 -2.52
N VAL A 293 3.25 -4.16 -2.67
CA VAL A 293 2.17 -3.82 -3.61
C VAL A 293 1.07 -3.00 -2.94
N SER A 294 1.14 -2.78 -1.63
CA SER A 294 0.20 -1.98 -0.86
C SER A 294 -1.26 -2.38 -1.16
N ASP A 295 -2.20 -1.44 -1.14
CA ASP A 295 -3.63 -1.69 -1.29
C ASP A 295 -4.08 -2.09 -2.71
N GLN A 296 -3.13 -2.31 -3.64
CA GLN A 296 -3.41 -3.03 -4.88
C GLN A 296 -3.85 -4.47 -4.61
N ILE A 297 -3.41 -5.04 -3.48
CA ILE A 297 -3.87 -6.32 -2.97
C ILE A 297 -4.03 -6.21 -1.45
N THR A 298 -5.19 -6.61 -0.96
CA THR A 298 -5.46 -6.81 0.47
C THR A 298 -6.22 -8.12 0.66
N ASP A 299 -6.39 -8.57 1.89
CA ASP A 299 -7.22 -9.74 2.21
C ASP A 299 -8.74 -9.47 2.09
N ALA A 300 -9.15 -8.31 1.59
CA ALA A 300 -10.55 -7.91 1.40
C ALA A 300 -10.93 -7.84 -0.09
N THR A 301 -12.23 -7.60 -0.35
CA THR A 301 -12.69 -7.18 -1.68
C THR A 301 -11.90 -5.94 -2.13
N PRO A 302 -11.40 -5.89 -3.38
CA PRO A 302 -10.71 -4.72 -3.91
C PRO A 302 -11.57 -3.45 -3.83
N ILE A 303 -10.94 -2.31 -3.58
CA ILE A 303 -11.61 -1.01 -3.52
C ILE A 303 -10.93 -0.08 -4.51
N ALA A 304 -11.62 0.37 -5.55
CA ALA A 304 -11.14 1.48 -6.38
C ALA A 304 -11.69 2.80 -5.80
N ASP A 305 -10.82 3.65 -5.30
CA ASP A 305 -11.17 4.98 -4.80
C ASP A 305 -11.31 5.96 -5.97
N PHE A 306 -12.38 5.80 -6.75
CA PHE A 306 -12.64 6.60 -7.95
C PHE A 306 -12.64 8.11 -7.67
N ALA A 307 -13.07 8.54 -6.48
CA ALA A 307 -13.10 9.94 -6.09
C ALA A 307 -11.69 10.55 -5.99
N ASN A 308 -10.69 9.72 -5.66
CA ASN A 308 -9.29 10.13 -5.56
C ASN A 308 -8.44 9.65 -6.74
N GLY A 309 -9.09 9.34 -7.86
CA GLY A 309 -8.41 8.94 -9.09
C GLY A 309 -8.08 7.45 -9.16
N GLY A 310 -8.62 6.61 -8.28
CA GLY A 310 -8.61 5.15 -8.47
C GLY A 310 -9.25 4.76 -9.79
N SER A 311 -8.87 3.59 -10.30
CA SER A 311 -9.33 3.04 -11.57
C SER A 311 -9.45 1.53 -11.46
N ALA A 312 -10.61 1.00 -11.82
CA ALA A 312 -10.78 -0.44 -11.96
C ALA A 312 -10.23 -0.91 -13.32
N VAL A 313 -10.42 -0.12 -14.37
CA VAL A 313 -9.96 -0.48 -15.72
C VAL A 313 -8.43 -0.52 -15.81
N GLU A 314 -7.73 0.41 -15.18
CA GLU A 314 -6.26 0.50 -15.23
C GLU A 314 -5.56 -0.42 -14.21
N TRP A 315 -6.26 -0.94 -13.19
CA TRP A 315 -5.69 -1.71 -12.08
C TRP A 315 -4.78 -2.86 -12.55
N THR A 316 -5.20 -3.60 -13.58
CA THR A 316 -4.43 -4.74 -14.09
C THR A 316 -3.07 -4.34 -14.67
N GLN A 317 -2.91 -3.08 -15.11
CA GLN A 317 -1.63 -2.55 -15.61
C GLN A 317 -0.60 -2.40 -14.48
N ILE A 318 -1.04 -2.03 -13.28
CA ILE A 318 -0.17 -2.01 -12.11
C ILE A 318 0.36 -3.42 -11.81
N LEU A 319 -0.54 -4.41 -11.82
CA LEU A 319 -0.16 -5.80 -11.56
C LEU A 319 0.73 -6.36 -12.68
N ASP A 320 0.53 -5.95 -13.93
CA ASP A 320 1.46 -6.26 -15.04
C ASP A 320 2.85 -5.66 -14.82
N GLY A 321 2.94 -4.43 -14.30
CA GLY A 321 4.19 -3.79 -13.92
C GLY A 321 4.91 -4.56 -12.82
N VAL A 322 4.20 -4.91 -11.75
CA VAL A 322 4.72 -5.72 -10.64
C VAL A 322 5.25 -7.07 -11.14
N LEU A 323 4.49 -7.76 -11.99
CA LEU A 323 4.88 -9.08 -12.52
C LEU A 323 6.13 -9.05 -13.41
N LYS A 324 6.56 -7.88 -13.89
CA LYS A 324 7.84 -7.72 -14.61
C LYS A 324 9.05 -7.59 -13.70
N LEU A 325 8.86 -7.28 -12.42
CA LEU A 325 9.95 -7.21 -11.42
C LEU A 325 10.41 -8.63 -11.05
N ASP A 326 11.69 -8.79 -10.73
CA ASP A 326 12.26 -10.05 -10.23
C ASP A 326 12.04 -10.19 -8.71
N PHE A 327 10.77 -10.32 -8.31
CA PHE A 327 10.40 -10.53 -6.91
C PHE A 327 10.07 -12.01 -6.62
N GLU A 328 10.33 -12.42 -5.38
CA GLU A 328 9.97 -13.72 -4.79
C GLU A 328 8.82 -13.58 -3.78
N MET A 329 8.70 -12.41 -3.15
CA MET A 329 7.69 -12.13 -2.13
C MET A 329 7.04 -10.77 -2.38
N ALA A 330 5.71 -10.72 -2.32
CA ALA A 330 4.94 -9.49 -2.43
C ALA A 330 4.23 -9.17 -1.10
N ILE A 331 4.32 -7.92 -0.66
CA ILE A 331 3.73 -7.47 0.62
C ILE A 331 2.46 -6.70 0.30
N PRO A 332 1.27 -7.21 0.70
CA PRO A 332 0.02 -6.49 0.51
C PRO A 332 -0.07 -5.31 1.47
N GLY A 333 -1.00 -4.40 1.21
CA GLY A 333 -1.28 -3.27 2.11
C GLY A 333 -1.88 -3.74 3.43
N ARG A 334 -2.58 -4.88 3.43
CA ARG A 334 -3.03 -5.58 4.65
C ARG A 334 -2.93 -7.08 4.47
N GLY A 335 -2.47 -7.78 5.50
CA GLY A 335 -2.42 -9.23 5.54
C GLY A 335 -1.02 -9.82 5.40
N GLU A 336 -0.97 -11.14 5.21
CA GLU A 336 0.27 -11.90 5.07
C GLU A 336 0.90 -11.76 3.67
N PRO A 337 2.24 -11.92 3.55
CA PRO A 337 2.94 -11.90 2.28
C PRO A 337 2.33 -12.86 1.24
N LYS A 338 2.36 -12.44 -0.02
CA LYS A 338 1.84 -13.18 -1.18
C LYS A 338 2.97 -13.68 -2.06
N THR A 339 2.73 -14.82 -2.69
CA THR A 339 3.55 -15.40 -3.75
C THR A 339 3.22 -14.76 -5.09
N ARG A 340 4.12 -14.89 -6.08
CA ARG A 340 3.87 -14.49 -7.47
C ARG A 340 2.58 -15.08 -8.04
N ALA A 341 2.34 -16.38 -7.80
CA ALA A 341 1.14 -17.06 -8.27
C ALA A 341 -0.16 -16.43 -7.72
N GLU A 342 -0.13 -15.95 -6.48
CA GLU A 342 -1.27 -15.23 -5.89
C GLU A 342 -1.47 -13.85 -6.54
N ILE A 343 -0.39 -13.15 -6.93
CA ILE A 343 -0.50 -11.89 -7.70
C ILE A 343 -1.13 -12.14 -9.07
N GLU A 344 -0.68 -13.19 -9.78
CA GLU A 344 -1.23 -13.59 -11.07
C GLU A 344 -2.72 -13.97 -10.95
N ALA A 345 -3.07 -14.74 -9.92
CA ALA A 345 -4.45 -15.11 -9.64
C ALA A 345 -5.32 -13.89 -9.31
N TYR A 346 -4.84 -12.97 -8.48
CA TYR A 346 -5.54 -11.72 -8.15
C TYR A 346 -5.78 -10.88 -9.41
N ARG A 347 -4.74 -10.71 -10.25
CA ARG A 347 -4.83 -10.01 -11.53
C ARG A 347 -5.88 -10.63 -12.44
N ALA A 348 -5.86 -11.95 -12.60
CA ALA A 348 -6.82 -12.66 -13.44
C ALA A 348 -8.26 -12.49 -12.94
N LYS A 349 -8.48 -12.58 -11.63
CA LYS A 349 -9.78 -12.31 -11.01
C LYS A 349 -10.26 -10.89 -11.28
N PHE A 350 -9.39 -9.89 -11.10
CA PHE A 350 -9.75 -8.50 -11.35
C PHE A 350 -10.07 -8.24 -12.82
N ALA A 351 -9.27 -8.80 -13.74
CA ALA A 351 -9.56 -8.74 -15.18
C ALA A 351 -10.93 -9.34 -15.52
N ALA A 352 -11.32 -10.44 -14.87
CA ALA A 352 -12.64 -11.05 -15.05
C ALA A 352 -13.78 -10.11 -14.63
N VAL A 353 -13.64 -9.36 -13.53
CA VAL A 353 -14.63 -8.35 -13.10
C VAL A 353 -14.84 -7.30 -14.19
N VAL A 354 -13.75 -6.72 -14.70
CA VAL A 354 -13.79 -5.67 -15.73
C VAL A 354 -14.33 -6.21 -17.06
N SER A 355 -13.95 -7.43 -17.46
CA SER A 355 -14.44 -8.07 -18.69
C SER A 355 -15.96 -8.31 -18.62
N ARG A 356 -16.44 -8.90 -17.52
CA ARG A 356 -17.87 -9.18 -17.31
C ARG A 356 -18.70 -7.90 -17.32
N ALA A 357 -18.21 -6.85 -16.68
CA ALA A 357 -18.86 -5.53 -16.73
C ALA A 357 -18.91 -4.98 -18.16
N SER A 358 -17.80 -5.03 -18.88
CA SER A 358 -17.72 -4.57 -20.28
C SER A 358 -18.67 -5.33 -21.20
N GLU A 359 -18.77 -6.66 -21.03
CA GLU A 359 -19.69 -7.52 -21.79
C GLU A 359 -21.16 -7.21 -21.46
N ALA A 360 -21.49 -7.04 -20.18
CA ALA A 360 -22.83 -6.65 -19.78
C ALA A 360 -23.25 -5.30 -20.37
N ILE A 361 -22.34 -4.31 -20.37
CA ILE A 361 -22.58 -2.98 -20.99
C ILE A 361 -22.83 -3.13 -22.49
N LYS A 362 -22.02 -3.92 -23.20
CA LYS A 362 -22.23 -4.21 -24.63
C LYS A 362 -23.56 -4.91 -24.90
N ALA A 363 -24.04 -5.72 -23.96
CA ALA A 363 -25.34 -6.39 -24.02
C ALA A 363 -26.53 -5.49 -23.59
N GLY A 364 -26.30 -4.19 -23.31
CA GLY A 364 -27.34 -3.22 -22.98
C GLY A 364 -27.56 -2.98 -21.49
N ALA A 365 -26.65 -3.44 -20.62
CA ALA A 365 -26.64 -3.03 -19.22
C ALA A 365 -26.56 -1.51 -19.11
N THR A 366 -27.34 -0.94 -18.20
CA THR A 366 -27.25 0.47 -17.83
C THR A 366 -26.43 0.62 -16.55
N ARG A 367 -26.10 1.86 -16.21
CA ARG A 367 -25.45 2.21 -14.95
C ARG A 367 -26.15 1.62 -13.72
N ASP A 368 -27.48 1.58 -13.74
CA ASP A 368 -28.30 1.13 -12.60
C ASP A 368 -28.50 -0.38 -12.57
N THR A 369 -28.42 -1.07 -13.72
CA THR A 369 -28.62 -2.53 -13.81
C THR A 369 -27.32 -3.32 -13.72
N LEU A 370 -26.15 -2.69 -13.90
CA LEU A 370 -24.88 -3.40 -14.01
C LEU A 370 -24.58 -4.29 -12.79
N ALA A 371 -24.91 -3.82 -11.59
CA ALA A 371 -24.67 -4.56 -10.34
C ALA A 371 -25.41 -5.92 -10.27
N THR A 372 -26.55 -6.07 -10.94
CA THR A 372 -27.31 -7.33 -10.96
C THR A 372 -26.91 -8.27 -12.10
N GLN A 373 -26.17 -7.75 -13.08
CA GLN A 373 -25.78 -8.46 -14.29
C GLN A 373 -24.33 -8.96 -14.24
N VAL A 374 -23.48 -8.34 -13.44
CA VAL A 374 -22.08 -8.78 -13.24
C VAL A 374 -22.01 -9.73 -12.04
N LYS A 375 -21.66 -10.99 -12.31
CA LYS A 375 -21.44 -12.01 -11.29
C LYS A 375 -19.99 -11.96 -10.78
N THR A 376 -19.79 -11.97 -9.47
CA THR A 376 -18.47 -12.00 -8.81
C THR A 376 -18.39 -13.01 -7.65
N ASP A 377 -19.45 -13.80 -7.45
CA ASP A 377 -19.57 -14.81 -6.40
C ASP A 377 -18.53 -15.92 -6.56
N ASP A 378 -18.28 -16.37 -7.78
CA ASP A 378 -17.21 -17.32 -8.13
C ASP A 378 -15.80 -16.77 -7.91
N LEU A 379 -15.65 -15.43 -7.84
CA LEU A 379 -14.40 -14.76 -7.52
C LEU A 379 -14.21 -14.57 -6.02
N GLY A 380 -15.20 -14.92 -5.19
CA GLY A 380 -15.15 -14.70 -3.74
C GLY A 380 -15.06 -13.23 -3.35
N TRP A 381 -15.52 -12.32 -4.20
CA TRP A 381 -15.53 -10.88 -3.96
C TRP A 381 -16.95 -10.32 -3.97
N GLN A 382 -17.22 -9.45 -3.02
CA GLN A 382 -18.51 -8.77 -2.86
C GLN A 382 -18.30 -7.27 -2.94
N PHE A 383 -18.44 -6.71 -4.15
CA PHE A 383 -18.35 -5.28 -4.36
C PHE A 383 -19.62 -4.56 -3.89
N ASN A 384 -19.44 -3.38 -3.32
CA ASN A 384 -20.52 -2.47 -2.98
C ASN A 384 -21.29 -2.04 -4.25
N PRO A 385 -22.63 -1.92 -4.27
CA PRO A 385 -23.37 -1.52 -5.46
C PRO A 385 -22.86 -0.24 -6.17
N GLN A 386 -22.36 0.75 -5.41
CA GLN A 386 -21.79 1.98 -5.98
C GLN A 386 -20.57 1.71 -6.88
N PHE A 387 -19.78 0.66 -6.60
CA PHE A 387 -18.63 0.28 -7.43
C PHE A 387 -19.06 0.04 -8.87
N TYR A 388 -20.17 -0.67 -9.11
CA TYR A 388 -20.64 -0.98 -10.46
C TYR A 388 -21.07 0.28 -11.21
N GLY A 389 -21.74 1.22 -10.53
CA GLY A 389 -22.08 2.51 -11.14
C GLY A 389 -20.84 3.31 -11.56
N GLN A 390 -19.81 3.33 -10.71
CA GLN A 390 -18.55 4.02 -11.01
C GLN A 390 -17.72 3.30 -12.08
N LEU A 391 -17.71 1.97 -12.09
CA LEU A 391 -17.10 1.16 -13.14
C LEU A 391 -17.81 1.37 -14.48
N TYR A 392 -19.15 1.48 -14.50
CA TYR A 392 -19.90 1.85 -15.69
C TYR A 392 -19.47 3.23 -16.20
N ASP A 393 -19.42 4.23 -15.31
CA ASP A 393 -19.01 5.59 -15.65
C ASP A 393 -17.57 5.65 -16.19
N GLU A 394 -16.68 4.79 -15.69
CA GLU A 394 -15.31 4.65 -16.19
C GLU A 394 -15.26 3.99 -17.57
N LEU A 395 -15.93 2.85 -17.75
CA LEU A 395 -15.93 2.07 -19.01
C LEU A 395 -16.65 2.78 -20.17
N THR A 396 -17.55 3.71 -19.86
CA THR A 396 -18.35 4.44 -20.88
C THR A 396 -17.89 5.87 -21.12
N ARG A 397 -16.85 6.33 -20.39
CA ARG A 397 -16.25 7.64 -20.62
C ARG A 397 -15.63 7.65 -22.03
N LYS A 398 -16.09 8.57 -22.87
CA LYS A 398 -15.57 8.79 -24.22
C LYS A 398 -14.30 9.61 -24.21
#